data_AF-A0A4Q6XIF9-F1
#
_entry.id   AF-A0A4Q6XIF9-F1
#
_cell.length_a   1.000
_cell.length_b   1.000
_cell.length_c   1.000
_cell.angle_alpha   90.00
_cell.angle_beta   90.00
_cell.angle_gamma   90.00
#
_symmetry.space_group_name_H-M   'P 1'
#
loop_
_entity.id
_entity.type
_entity.pdbx_description
1 polymer ?
#
loop_
_entity_poly.entity_id
_entity_poly.type
_entity_poly.pdbx_seq_one_letter_code
_entity_poly.pdbx_strand_id
1 'polypeptide(L)'
;MLRIASVSYKIGKRYLLKDITFSIRKGEMVAILGANGAGKSTLMKILCREKQPTEGNIVYDGKNLNDYTAKELAVKRATLYQQNAISLAFTVEEVVLMGRYGTEGTDADQLDRTALRETMEICGISHLAERSMLTLSGGEQQRVHLARVLAQVWDNKEALLLLDEPISNMDMLYQHQTLAIANALAKKGYMVICVLHEINLAAQYADRVIMLKGGRKWWDGAPEEVFTARNIFTAFGVHTTVQTNPRTLITQVTPNGIKFDAAAFNSNLAREYNKLSLKERFVSYRDEYPAQPLWQVADVLSVSEADLMLLGLGENVTLLRPEMDHILQCIEGIGVVKAVTYNPYCETERCGVYRNFSKEDFTTLFLDEDIDLRIFTSRWKIALAAEEMGKESLQFYDVSGRAVHKVYLTDASYRQVYLGLITRFRDDRQAVPRIEKPVRKRMEERRDAEIDIEEFQKAWNNMQGTHDFFGLIRKFRLTRMQALRLAPPHRAMQISLESFRRTIIQCSVTETPVMMFTANEGCVQINTGKLDRINQNTSWLTISEASGGKVSFNEDAVHSVWHVVKPTADGNVNSLELYDTEGELIVQFFGYRKPGIAELERWREALGSNLL
;
A
#
# COMPACT_ATOMS: atom_id res chain seq x y z
N MET A 1 19.92 47.35 23.89
CA MET A 1 20.88 46.22 23.87
C MET A 1 20.46 45.23 24.94
N LEU A 2 20.51 43.93 24.65
CA LEU A 2 20.27 42.87 25.64
C LEU A 2 21.59 42.13 25.92
N ARG A 3 21.92 41.96 27.20
CA ARG A 3 23.14 41.28 27.67
C ARG A 3 22.76 40.15 28.61
N ILE A 4 23.26 38.95 28.34
CA ILE A 4 23.11 37.75 29.14
C ILE A 4 24.51 37.42 29.68
N ALA A 5 24.67 37.35 31.00
CA ALA A 5 25.96 37.06 31.64
C ALA A 5 25.85 35.85 32.58
N SER A 6 26.59 34.80 32.21
CA SER A 6 26.73 33.53 32.93
C SER A 6 25.42 32.92 33.41
N VAL A 7 24.39 32.96 32.55
CA VAL A 7 23.07 32.43 32.90
C VAL A 7 23.10 30.91 32.95
N SER A 8 22.70 30.36 34.10
CA SER A 8 22.48 28.93 34.29
C SER A 8 21.06 28.66 34.79
N TYR A 9 20.50 27.51 34.42
CA TYR A 9 19.19 27.06 34.88
C TYR A 9 19.22 25.58 35.24
N LYS A 10 18.85 25.28 36.49
CA LYS A 10 18.93 23.96 37.09
C LYS A 10 17.55 23.47 37.50
N ILE A 11 17.25 22.20 37.18
CA ILE A 11 16.10 21.47 37.72
C ILE A 11 16.62 20.27 38.51
N GLY A 12 16.32 20.22 39.80
CA GLY A 12 16.88 19.22 40.72
C GLY A 12 18.41 19.27 40.71
N LYS A 13 19.05 18.17 40.27
CA LYS A 13 20.52 18.07 40.16
C LYS A 13 21.07 18.37 38.75
N ARG A 14 20.21 18.54 37.73
CA ARG A 14 20.61 18.66 36.32
C ARG A 14 20.58 20.12 35.86
N TYR A 15 21.66 20.59 35.23
CA TYR A 15 21.66 21.84 34.49
C TYR A 15 21.01 21.63 33.13
N LEU A 16 19.97 22.40 32.83
CA LEU A 16 19.39 22.51 31.48
C LEU A 16 20.08 23.59 30.67
N LEU A 17 20.57 24.63 31.34
CA LEU A 17 21.48 25.64 30.81
C LEU A 17 22.63 25.85 31.79
N LYS A 18 23.84 26.02 31.29
CA LYS A 18 25.03 26.27 32.10
C LYS A 18 25.94 27.29 31.44
N ASP A 19 26.14 28.41 32.15
CA ASP A 19 27.07 29.48 31.77
C ASP A 19 26.84 30.01 30.34
N ILE A 20 25.60 30.42 30.07
CA ILE A 20 25.24 31.08 28.81
C ILE A 20 25.57 32.57 28.91
N THR A 21 26.50 33.02 28.07
CA THR A 21 26.93 34.42 28.00
C THR A 21 26.90 34.90 26.55
N PHE A 22 26.10 35.90 26.24
CA PHE A 22 26.09 36.58 24.93
C PHE A 22 25.37 37.93 25.01
N SER A 23 25.42 38.70 23.93
CA SER A 23 24.65 39.94 23.81
C SER A 23 24.19 40.16 22.39
N ILE A 24 23.09 40.91 22.26
CA ILE A 24 22.48 41.31 20.99
C ILE A 24 22.33 42.83 20.93
N ARG A 25 22.75 43.38 19.79
CA ARG A 25 22.72 44.82 19.48
C ARG A 25 21.42 45.18 18.76
N LYS A 26 21.08 46.47 18.80
CA LYS A 26 19.98 46.99 17.98
C LYS A 26 20.30 46.74 16.51
N GLY A 27 19.30 46.28 15.78
CA GLY A 27 19.35 45.94 14.37
C GLY A 27 20.12 44.67 13.99
N GLU A 28 20.30 43.77 14.95
CA GLU A 28 20.93 42.46 14.76
C GLU A 28 19.86 41.35 14.82
N MET A 29 19.90 40.42 13.87
CA MET A 29 19.14 39.17 13.91
C MET A 29 20.05 38.02 14.31
N VAL A 30 19.80 37.44 15.48
CA VAL A 30 20.53 36.29 16.03
C VAL A 30 19.69 35.02 15.92
N ALA A 31 20.20 34.01 15.23
CA ALA A 31 19.60 32.69 15.19
C ALA A 31 20.19 31.76 16.27
N ILE A 32 19.34 31.08 17.03
CA ILE A 32 19.72 30.06 18.01
C ILE A 32 19.43 28.68 17.42
N LEU A 33 20.47 27.86 17.29
CA LEU A 33 20.44 26.52 16.71
C LEU A 33 20.96 25.47 17.69
N GLY A 34 20.62 24.21 17.46
CA GLY A 34 21.11 23.07 18.23
C GLY A 34 20.13 21.89 18.18
N ALA A 35 20.58 20.70 18.56
CA ALA A 35 19.72 19.51 18.59
C ALA A 35 18.53 19.65 19.56
N ASN A 36 17.57 18.74 19.46
CA ASN A 36 16.50 18.62 20.45
C ASN A 36 17.08 18.36 21.84
N GLY A 37 16.57 19.06 22.85
CA GLY A 37 17.12 19.01 24.21
C GLY A 37 18.40 19.82 24.45
N ALA A 38 18.87 20.61 23.48
CA ALA A 38 20.06 21.47 23.66
C ALA A 38 19.85 22.66 24.62
N GLY A 39 18.61 22.96 25.01
CA GLY A 39 18.26 24.07 25.92
C GLY A 39 17.63 25.30 25.27
N LYS A 40 17.37 25.28 23.95
CA LYS A 40 16.81 26.42 23.18
C LYS A 40 15.51 26.98 23.80
N SER A 41 14.49 26.14 23.97
CA SER A 41 13.21 26.56 24.55
C SER A 41 13.34 26.98 26.02
N THR A 42 14.28 26.40 26.78
CA THR A 42 14.57 26.85 28.15
C THR A 42 15.15 28.26 28.15
N LEU A 43 16.07 28.54 27.23
CA LEU A 43 16.67 29.87 27.08
C LEU A 43 15.61 30.88 26.66
N MET A 44 14.74 30.54 25.70
CA MET A 44 13.61 31.38 25.30
C MET A 44 12.71 31.71 26.49
N LYS A 45 12.28 30.71 27.28
CA LYS A 45 11.45 30.95 28.47
C LYS A 45 12.11 31.86 29.52
N ILE A 46 13.43 31.83 29.63
CA ILE A 46 14.17 32.75 30.51
C ILE A 46 14.17 34.17 29.95
N LEU A 47 14.42 34.33 28.64
CA LEU A 47 14.36 35.63 27.96
C LEU A 47 12.93 36.22 27.98
N CYS A 48 11.91 35.36 27.97
CA CYS A 48 10.50 35.70 28.14
C CYS A 48 10.10 36.00 29.60
N ARG A 49 10.99 35.76 30.58
CA ARG A 49 10.73 35.88 32.02
C ARG A 49 9.62 34.94 32.54
N GLU A 50 9.38 33.82 31.85
CA GLU A 50 8.56 32.72 32.38
C GLU A 50 9.33 31.85 33.37
N LYS A 51 10.65 31.83 33.23
CA LYS A 51 11.56 31.11 34.13
C LYS A 51 12.65 32.06 34.61
N GLN A 52 12.93 32.02 35.90
CA GLN A 52 14.07 32.75 36.45
C GLN A 52 15.34 31.89 36.33
N PRO A 53 16.47 32.50 35.94
CA PRO A 53 17.75 31.80 35.96
C PRO A 53 18.12 31.44 37.41
N THR A 54 18.78 30.30 37.59
CA THR A 54 19.31 29.89 38.91
C THR A 54 20.57 30.69 39.27
N GLU A 55 21.37 31.03 38.26
CA GLU A 55 22.61 31.80 38.40
C GLU A 55 22.73 32.75 37.20
N GLY A 56 23.49 33.83 37.37
CA GLY A 56 23.71 34.84 36.33
C GLY A 56 22.62 35.91 36.27
N ASN A 57 22.80 36.88 35.38
CA ASN A 57 21.89 38.02 35.22
C ASN A 57 21.64 38.38 33.76
N ILE A 58 20.49 39.00 33.52
CA ILE A 58 20.06 39.47 32.20
C ILE A 58 19.76 40.96 32.32
N VAL A 59 20.44 41.76 31.51
CA VAL A 59 20.26 43.20 31.44
C VAL A 59 19.65 43.54 30.09
N TYR A 60 18.49 44.19 30.12
CA TYR A 60 17.81 44.68 28.94
C TYR A 60 17.74 46.20 29.03
N ASP A 61 18.27 46.90 28.02
CA ASP A 61 18.19 48.36 27.92
C ASP A 61 18.72 49.10 29.18
N GLY A 62 19.80 48.57 29.77
CA GLY A 62 20.46 49.13 30.94
C GLY A 62 19.87 48.73 32.30
N LYS A 63 18.69 48.09 32.33
CA LYS A 63 18.01 47.64 33.56
C LYS A 63 17.97 46.11 33.63
N ASN A 64 18.00 45.53 34.85
CA ASN A 64 17.87 44.08 34.98
C ASN A 64 16.48 43.63 34.50
N LEU A 65 16.41 42.53 33.76
CA LEU A 65 15.16 42.03 33.19
C LEU A 65 14.09 41.76 34.27
N ASN A 66 14.52 41.37 35.47
CA ASN A 66 13.62 41.10 36.60
C ASN A 66 13.02 42.38 37.23
N ASP A 67 13.65 43.54 37.04
CA ASP A 67 13.23 44.80 37.64
C ASP A 67 12.13 45.50 36.81
N TYR A 68 11.86 45.02 35.59
CA TYR A 68 10.76 45.55 34.79
C TYR A 68 9.41 45.04 35.31
N THR A 69 8.36 45.83 35.15
CA THR A 69 6.98 45.33 35.32
C THR A 69 6.52 44.58 34.06
N ALA A 70 5.46 43.77 34.17
CA ALA A 70 4.89 43.10 33.00
C ALA A 70 4.41 44.11 31.93
N LYS A 71 3.79 45.22 32.37
CA LYS A 71 3.33 46.31 31.49
C LYS A 71 4.49 47.03 30.79
N GLU A 72 5.59 47.30 31.50
CA GLU A 72 6.80 47.88 30.89
C GLU A 72 7.44 46.94 29.84
N LEU A 73 7.46 45.63 30.11
CA LEU A 73 8.00 44.66 29.14
C LEU A 73 7.10 44.49 27.92
N ALA A 74 5.77 44.54 28.10
CA ALA A 74 4.82 44.33 27.01
C ALA A 74 5.01 45.32 25.85
N VAL A 75 5.42 46.56 26.12
CA VAL A 75 5.67 47.57 25.07
C VAL A 75 7.10 47.56 24.53
N LYS A 76 8.02 46.82 25.17
CA LYS A 76 9.44 46.71 24.76
C LYS A 76 9.81 45.35 24.19
N ARG A 77 8.96 44.33 24.31
CA ARG A 77 9.27 42.96 23.90
C ARG A 77 8.01 42.23 23.47
N ALA A 78 8.07 41.56 22.32
CA ALA A 78 7.04 40.65 21.87
C ALA A 78 7.61 39.23 21.66
N THR A 79 6.78 38.21 21.85
CA THR A 79 7.21 36.80 21.78
C THR A 79 6.23 35.99 20.93
N LEU A 80 6.76 35.31 19.92
CA LEU A 80 6.07 34.26 19.18
C LEU A 80 6.50 32.90 19.74
N TYR A 81 5.56 32.15 20.29
CA TYR A 81 5.81 30.79 20.78
C TYR A 81 5.67 29.75 19.66
N GLN A 82 6.34 28.61 19.84
CA GLN A 82 6.26 27.45 18.95
C GLN A 82 4.83 26.89 18.83
N GLN A 83 4.05 26.92 19.92
CA GLN A 83 2.65 26.50 19.95
C GLN A 83 1.80 27.60 20.56
N ASN A 84 0.83 28.11 19.79
CA ASN A 84 -0.17 29.05 20.27
C ASN A 84 -1.54 28.39 20.13
N ALA A 85 -2.03 27.77 21.21
CA ALA A 85 -3.36 27.19 21.21
C ALA A 85 -4.41 28.28 21.43
N ILE A 86 -5.27 28.51 20.45
CA ILE A 86 -6.52 29.25 20.62
C ILE A 86 -7.66 28.24 20.56
N SER A 87 -8.42 28.12 21.66
CA SER A 87 -9.55 27.21 21.78
C SER A 87 -10.91 27.86 21.47
N LEU A 88 -10.93 29.18 21.27
CA LEU A 88 -12.12 29.97 21.00
C LEU A 88 -12.15 30.44 19.54
N ALA A 89 -13.35 30.59 18.98
CA ALA A 89 -13.56 30.96 17.59
C ALA A 89 -13.41 32.48 17.35
N PHE A 90 -12.26 33.06 17.68
CA PHE A 90 -11.94 34.45 17.34
C PHE A 90 -11.66 34.61 15.84
N THR A 91 -11.96 35.78 15.29
CA THR A 91 -11.55 36.15 13.94
C THR A 91 -10.04 36.43 13.88
N VAL A 92 -9.46 36.39 12.68
CA VAL A 92 -8.05 36.74 12.47
C VAL A 92 -7.78 38.17 12.95
N GLU A 93 -8.63 39.13 12.60
CA GLU A 93 -8.47 40.52 13.04
C GLU A 93 -8.48 40.65 14.56
N GLU A 94 -9.42 39.99 15.24
CA GLU A 94 -9.50 40.00 16.70
C GLU A 94 -8.20 39.47 17.33
N VAL A 95 -7.63 38.41 16.77
CA VAL A 95 -6.38 37.82 17.28
C VAL A 95 -5.17 38.70 17.01
N VAL A 96 -5.10 39.39 15.87
CA VAL A 96 -3.99 40.33 15.62
C VAL A 96 -4.13 41.56 16.53
N LEU A 97 -5.35 42.08 16.69
CA LEU A 97 -5.64 43.20 17.58
C LEU A 97 -5.30 42.88 19.03
N MET A 98 -5.33 41.60 19.45
CA MET A 98 -4.86 41.22 20.79
C MET A 98 -3.41 41.65 21.07
N GLY A 99 -2.57 41.80 20.04
CA GLY A 99 -1.22 42.32 20.19
C GLY A 99 -1.18 43.77 20.69
N ARG A 100 -2.28 44.52 20.53
CA ARG A 100 -2.42 45.93 20.92
C ARG A 100 -3.05 46.12 22.30
N TYR A 101 -3.44 45.06 23.02
CA TYR A 101 -3.93 45.18 24.42
C TYR A 101 -2.81 45.67 25.36
N GLY A 102 -2.62 46.99 25.44
CA GLY A 102 -1.61 47.62 26.28
C GLY A 102 -1.14 49.01 25.84
N THR A 103 -1.55 49.47 24.65
CA THR A 103 -1.30 50.84 24.19
C THR A 103 -2.31 51.81 24.81
N GLU A 104 -1.83 52.74 25.62
CA GLU A 104 -2.64 53.80 26.25
C GLU A 104 -2.31 55.15 25.61
N GLY A 105 -3.34 55.93 25.24
CA GLY A 105 -3.16 57.27 24.67
C GLY A 105 -4.38 57.76 23.87
N THR A 106 -4.46 59.07 23.63
CA THR A 106 -5.55 59.72 22.87
C THR A 106 -5.60 59.32 21.40
N ASP A 107 -4.46 58.91 20.82
CA ASP A 107 -4.34 58.46 19.41
C ASP A 107 -4.30 56.92 19.26
N ALA A 108 -4.54 56.17 20.34
CA ALA A 108 -4.36 54.72 20.38
C ALA A 108 -5.18 53.99 19.31
N ASP A 109 -6.45 54.37 19.09
CA ASP A 109 -7.32 53.71 18.10
C ASP A 109 -6.80 53.85 16.66
N GLN A 110 -6.26 55.03 16.30
CA GLN A 110 -5.72 55.24 14.95
C GLN A 110 -4.41 54.48 14.73
N LEU A 111 -3.52 54.47 15.73
CA LEU A 111 -2.27 53.73 15.68
C LEU A 111 -2.52 52.21 15.66
N ASP A 112 -3.46 51.72 16.46
CA ASP A 112 -3.82 50.30 16.54
C ASP A 112 -4.40 49.81 15.20
N ARG A 113 -5.30 50.58 14.57
CA ARG A 113 -5.84 50.26 13.23
C ARG A 113 -4.75 50.27 12.16
N THR A 114 -3.77 51.16 12.27
CA THR A 114 -2.65 51.24 11.32
C THR A 114 -1.74 50.03 11.48
N ALA A 115 -1.32 49.71 12.71
CA ALA A 115 -0.52 48.54 13.02
C ALA A 115 -1.22 47.23 12.60
N LEU A 116 -2.53 47.11 12.85
CA LEU A 116 -3.34 45.97 12.42
C LEU A 116 -3.25 45.79 10.90
N ARG A 117 -3.58 46.83 10.12
CA ARG A 117 -3.59 46.77 8.66
C ARG A 117 -2.22 46.42 8.07
N GLU A 118 -1.18 47.13 8.50
CA GLU A 118 0.18 46.97 7.96
C GLU A 118 0.76 45.59 8.30
N THR A 119 0.53 45.09 9.53
CA THR A 119 1.05 43.78 9.93
C THR A 119 0.32 42.63 9.23
N MET A 120 -0.99 42.75 9.03
CA MET A 120 -1.77 41.78 8.26
C MET A 120 -1.36 41.75 6.79
N GLU A 121 -1.11 42.90 6.19
CA GLU A 121 -0.63 43.00 4.80
C GLU A 121 0.76 42.37 4.64
N ILE A 122 1.71 42.74 5.51
CA ILE A 122 3.08 42.21 5.47
C ILE A 122 3.11 40.70 5.70
N CYS A 123 2.24 40.17 6.56
CA CYS A 123 2.13 38.73 6.78
C CYS A 123 1.28 38.00 5.73
N GLY A 124 0.68 38.72 4.77
CA GLY A 124 -0.10 38.16 3.67
C GLY A 124 -1.43 37.53 4.12
N ILE A 125 -2.03 38.03 5.21
CA ILE A 125 -3.24 37.47 5.83
C ILE A 125 -4.46 38.41 5.76
N SER A 126 -4.37 39.54 5.06
CA SER A 126 -5.47 40.51 4.97
C SER A 126 -6.78 39.90 4.44
N HIS A 127 -6.69 38.96 3.49
CA HIS A 127 -7.84 38.26 2.93
C HIS A 127 -8.50 37.26 3.90
N LEU A 128 -7.88 36.98 5.05
CA LEU A 128 -8.38 36.09 6.08
C LEU A 128 -9.00 36.82 7.27
N ALA A 129 -9.04 38.16 7.23
CA ALA A 129 -9.44 39.04 8.32
C ALA A 129 -10.65 38.56 9.14
N GLU A 130 -11.75 38.26 8.46
CA GLU A 130 -13.03 37.88 9.09
C GLU A 130 -13.15 36.37 9.38
N ARG A 131 -12.18 35.55 8.95
CA ARG A 131 -12.23 34.10 9.16
C ARG A 131 -11.92 33.75 10.61
N SER A 132 -12.57 32.70 11.10
CA SER A 132 -12.25 32.10 12.39
C SER A 132 -10.87 31.44 12.36
N MET A 133 -10.05 31.66 13.40
CA MET A 133 -8.76 30.98 13.56
C MET A 133 -8.84 29.46 13.51
N LEU A 134 -9.96 28.88 13.96
CA LEU A 134 -10.15 27.43 14.03
C LEU A 134 -10.28 26.77 12.65
N THR A 135 -10.54 27.54 11.59
CA THR A 135 -10.70 27.01 10.22
C THR A 135 -9.43 27.14 9.38
N LEU A 136 -8.39 27.78 9.92
CA LEU A 136 -7.12 28.03 9.21
C LEU A 136 -6.18 26.83 9.29
N SER A 137 -5.34 26.69 8.27
CA SER A 137 -4.20 25.76 8.28
C SER A 137 -3.16 26.17 9.34
N GLY A 138 -2.32 25.24 9.78
CA GLY A 138 -1.27 25.54 10.76
C GLY A 138 -0.30 26.64 10.31
N GLY A 139 0.04 26.70 9.02
CA GLY A 139 0.88 27.76 8.46
C GLY A 139 0.18 29.14 8.42
N GLU A 140 -1.11 29.18 8.13
CA GLU A 140 -1.91 30.41 8.22
C GLU A 140 -2.02 30.89 9.67
N GLN A 141 -2.34 30.00 10.62
CA GLN A 141 -2.39 30.33 12.04
C GLN A 141 -1.07 30.92 12.54
N GLN A 142 0.06 30.35 12.12
CA GLN A 142 1.38 30.84 12.50
C GLN A 142 1.66 32.25 11.95
N ARG A 143 1.20 32.56 10.73
CA ARG A 143 1.28 33.94 10.16
C ARG A 143 0.38 34.93 10.89
N VAL A 144 -0.81 34.52 11.33
CA VAL A 144 -1.68 35.34 12.18
C VAL A 144 -1.01 35.66 13.51
N HIS A 145 -0.40 34.67 14.16
CA HIS A 145 0.34 34.89 15.40
C HIS A 145 1.58 35.75 15.21
N LEU A 146 2.28 35.63 14.08
CA LEU A 146 3.36 36.54 13.73
C LEU A 146 2.84 37.98 13.62
N ALA A 147 1.76 38.22 12.87
CA ALA A 147 1.15 39.55 12.75
C ALA A 147 0.77 40.13 14.12
N ARG A 148 0.15 39.33 15.01
CA ARG A 148 -0.15 39.71 16.40
C ARG A 148 1.09 40.19 17.17
N VAL A 149 2.18 39.42 17.09
CA VAL A 149 3.45 39.72 17.77
C VAL A 149 4.09 40.98 17.20
N LEU A 150 4.02 41.18 15.89
CA LEU A 150 4.52 42.38 15.22
C LEU A 150 3.70 43.61 15.60
N ALA A 151 2.37 43.48 15.63
CA ALA A 151 1.46 44.58 15.99
C ALA A 151 1.78 45.12 17.39
N GLN A 152 2.12 44.25 18.34
CA GLN A 152 2.46 44.63 19.71
C GLN A 152 3.61 45.64 19.83
N VAL A 153 4.60 45.58 18.94
CA VAL A 153 5.80 46.42 19.01
C VAL A 153 6.02 47.24 17.74
N TRP A 154 4.98 47.39 16.92
CA TRP A 154 5.07 48.05 15.61
C TRP A 154 5.59 49.48 15.69
N ASP A 155 5.23 50.20 16.76
CA ASP A 155 5.62 51.60 16.97
C ASP A 155 6.97 51.74 17.70
N ASN A 156 7.54 50.64 18.18
CA ASN A 156 8.79 50.62 18.93
C ASN A 156 9.91 49.92 18.16
N LYS A 157 10.63 50.70 17.36
CA LYS A 157 11.77 50.23 16.54
C LYS A 157 12.96 49.69 17.34
N GLU A 158 12.95 49.84 18.66
CA GLU A 158 13.99 49.34 19.55
C GLU A 158 13.56 48.09 20.33
N ALA A 159 12.40 47.53 20.00
CA ALA A 159 11.86 46.38 20.71
C ALA A 159 12.65 45.09 20.47
N LEU A 160 12.55 44.19 21.44
CA LEU A 160 13.07 42.83 21.39
C LEU A 160 11.99 41.88 20.86
N LEU A 161 12.25 41.27 19.70
CA LEU A 161 11.44 40.22 19.11
C LEU A 161 12.05 38.85 19.44
N LEU A 162 11.28 38.03 20.14
CA LEU A 162 11.63 36.66 20.48
C LEU A 162 10.77 35.71 19.65
N LEU A 163 11.37 35.01 18.69
CA LEU A 163 10.66 34.13 17.76
C LEU A 163 11.09 32.67 18.01
N ASP A 164 10.22 31.87 18.62
CA ASP A 164 10.49 30.46 18.89
C ASP A 164 9.90 29.58 17.77
N GLU A 165 10.77 29.08 16.89
CA GLU A 165 10.40 28.28 15.71
C GLU A 165 9.31 28.92 14.82
N PRO A 166 9.51 30.18 14.36
CA PRO A 166 8.47 30.94 13.66
C PRO A 166 8.00 30.32 12.33
N ILE A 167 8.78 29.39 11.78
CA ILE A 167 8.58 28.79 10.45
C ILE A 167 8.03 27.35 10.49
N SER A 168 7.64 26.84 11.68
CA SER A 168 7.07 25.50 11.81
C SER A 168 5.74 25.38 11.04
N ASN A 169 5.50 24.21 10.42
CA ASN A 169 4.26 23.91 9.68
C ASN A 169 3.97 24.82 8.48
N MET A 170 4.98 25.50 7.94
CA MET A 170 4.88 26.35 6.75
C MET A 170 5.53 25.69 5.53
N ASP A 171 5.00 25.97 4.34
CA ASP A 171 5.68 25.66 3.08
C ASP A 171 6.90 26.57 2.85
N MET A 172 7.74 26.19 1.89
CA MET A 172 9.00 26.88 1.59
C MET A 172 8.82 28.39 1.36
N LEU A 173 7.78 28.82 0.63
CA LEU A 173 7.56 30.23 0.33
C LEU A 173 7.35 31.03 1.62
N TYR A 174 6.45 30.56 2.48
CA TYR A 174 6.12 31.28 3.71
C TYR A 174 7.25 31.24 4.75
N GLN A 175 8.03 30.16 4.80
CA GLN A 175 9.24 30.11 5.64
C GLN A 175 10.22 31.25 5.26
N HIS A 176 10.47 31.42 3.96
CA HIS A 176 11.33 32.50 3.46
C HIS A 176 10.75 33.89 3.75
N GLN A 177 9.45 34.09 3.51
CA GLN A 177 8.80 35.38 3.78
C GLN A 177 8.87 35.76 5.26
N THR A 178 8.57 34.84 6.18
CA THR A 178 8.65 35.10 7.63
C THR A 178 10.05 35.51 8.08
N LEU A 179 11.10 34.82 7.61
CA LEU A 179 12.48 35.18 7.97
C LEU A 179 12.97 36.45 7.28
N ALA A 180 12.51 36.72 6.05
CA ALA A 180 12.76 38.00 5.39
C ALA A 180 12.14 39.17 6.16
N ILE A 181 10.91 39.02 6.68
CA ILE A 181 10.27 40.01 7.55
C ILE A 181 11.09 40.23 8.82
N ALA A 182 11.50 39.15 9.50
CA ALA A 182 12.32 39.22 10.71
C ALA A 182 13.66 39.94 10.46
N ASN A 183 14.35 39.60 9.35
CA ASN A 183 15.58 40.25 8.96
C ASN A 183 15.36 41.75 8.62
N ALA A 184 14.32 42.08 7.87
CA ALA A 184 14.00 43.46 7.53
C ALA A 184 13.67 44.32 8.77
N LEU A 185 13.00 43.73 9.76
CA LEU A 185 12.76 44.39 11.05
C LEU A 185 14.06 44.61 11.81
N ALA A 186 14.98 43.64 11.84
CA ALA A 186 16.32 43.87 12.37
C ALA A 186 16.98 45.04 11.63
N LYS A 187 16.98 45.09 10.29
CA LYS A 187 17.53 46.25 9.56
C LYS A 187 16.84 47.59 9.87
N LYS A 188 15.60 47.59 10.36
CA LYS A 188 14.89 48.79 10.86
C LYS A 188 15.22 49.18 12.32
N GLY A 189 16.05 48.40 13.03
CA GLY A 189 16.55 48.71 14.38
C GLY A 189 16.14 47.72 15.48
N TYR A 190 15.22 46.79 15.18
CA TYR A 190 14.73 45.82 16.16
C TYR A 190 15.84 44.85 16.59
N MET A 191 15.74 44.32 17.80
CA MET A 191 16.58 43.20 18.24
C MET A 191 15.81 41.90 17.99
N VAL A 192 16.31 41.01 17.14
CA VAL A 192 15.58 39.78 16.80
C VAL A 192 16.37 38.55 17.27
N ILE A 193 15.78 37.75 18.15
CA ILE A 193 16.28 36.43 18.52
C ILE A 193 15.31 35.40 17.95
N CYS A 194 15.81 34.51 17.11
CA CYS A 194 15.02 33.50 16.42
C CYS A 194 15.57 32.10 16.72
N VAL A 195 14.73 31.19 17.21
CA VAL A 195 15.07 29.76 17.31
C VAL A 195 14.70 29.10 16.00
N LEU A 196 15.68 28.45 15.37
CA LEU A 196 15.52 27.76 14.08
C LEU A 196 16.00 26.32 14.19
N HIS A 197 15.53 25.48 13.25
CA HIS A 197 16.10 24.16 12.97
C HIS A 197 16.73 24.08 11.57
N GLU A 198 16.24 24.90 10.64
CA GLU A 198 16.73 24.96 9.27
C GLU A 198 18.05 25.74 9.18
N ILE A 199 19.16 25.02 9.12
CA ILE A 199 20.53 25.59 9.09
C ILE A 199 20.73 26.52 7.90
N ASN A 200 20.25 26.14 6.71
CA ASN A 200 20.46 26.93 5.49
C ASN A 200 19.63 28.22 5.49
N LEU A 201 18.43 28.20 6.06
CA LEU A 201 17.64 29.42 6.25
C LEU A 201 18.27 30.34 7.30
N ALA A 202 18.82 29.79 8.38
CA ALA A 202 19.59 30.58 9.33
C ALA A 202 20.82 31.22 8.67
N ALA A 203 21.53 30.49 7.80
CA ALA A 203 22.67 31.01 7.05
C ALA A 203 22.32 32.16 6.11
N GLN A 204 21.10 32.14 5.57
CA GLN A 204 20.62 33.13 4.62
C GLN A 204 20.12 34.43 5.29
N TYR A 205 19.51 34.35 6.48
CA TYR A 205 18.81 35.49 7.07
C TYR A 205 19.40 36.00 8.39
N ALA A 206 20.18 35.21 9.12
CA ALA A 206 20.74 35.64 10.40
C ALA A 206 22.04 36.41 10.20
N ASP A 207 22.22 37.50 10.94
CA ASP A 207 23.50 38.21 11.00
C ASP A 207 24.52 37.41 11.83
N ARG A 208 24.03 36.64 12.81
CA ARG A 208 24.85 35.88 13.76
C ARG A 208 24.12 34.63 14.23
N VAL A 209 24.88 33.58 14.48
CA VAL A 209 24.37 32.28 14.90
C VAL A 209 24.97 31.89 16.25
N ILE A 210 24.10 31.47 17.17
CA ILE A 210 24.47 30.87 18.44
C ILE A 210 24.10 29.40 18.40
N MET A 211 25.10 28.52 18.50
CA MET A 211 24.91 27.08 18.51
C MET A 211 24.96 26.55 19.95
N LEU A 212 23.85 25.95 20.40
CA LEU A 212 23.73 25.31 21.70
C LEU A 212 23.95 23.80 21.60
N LYS A 213 24.68 23.25 22.57
CA LYS A 213 24.85 21.80 22.75
C LYS A 213 24.82 21.45 24.23
N GLY A 214 23.93 20.54 24.64
CA GLY A 214 23.86 20.04 26.01
C GLY A 214 23.70 21.15 27.07
N GLY A 215 22.94 22.20 26.77
CA GLY A 215 22.71 23.32 27.68
C GLY A 215 23.84 24.35 27.73
N ARG A 216 24.84 24.28 26.85
CA ARG A 216 25.95 25.24 26.79
C ARG A 216 26.02 25.94 25.45
N LYS A 217 26.52 27.19 25.47
CA LYS A 217 26.88 27.93 24.26
C LYS A 217 28.18 27.35 23.73
N TRP A 218 28.12 26.75 22.55
CA TRP A 218 29.23 26.02 21.99
C TRP A 218 29.92 26.79 20.86
N TRP A 219 29.14 27.48 20.00
CA TRP A 219 29.65 28.49 19.07
C TRP A 219 28.76 29.72 19.03
N ASP A 220 29.36 30.84 18.61
CA ASP A 220 28.76 32.16 18.59
C ASP A 220 29.54 33.05 17.61
N GLY A 221 28.99 33.31 16.43
CA GLY A 221 29.70 34.02 15.35
C GLY A 221 28.86 34.18 14.09
N ALA A 222 29.48 34.64 13.00
CA ALA A 222 28.81 34.73 11.70
C ALA A 222 28.46 33.32 11.16
N PRO A 223 27.42 33.16 10.31
CA PRO A 223 27.04 31.87 9.75
C PRO A 223 28.21 31.08 9.14
N GLU A 224 29.10 31.75 8.41
CA GLU A 224 30.29 31.15 7.77
C GLU A 224 31.34 30.62 8.76
N GLU A 225 31.44 31.22 9.95
CA GLU A 225 32.34 30.77 11.02
C GLU A 225 31.73 29.60 11.79
N VAL A 226 30.40 29.60 11.94
CA VAL A 226 29.67 28.63 12.77
C VAL A 226 29.35 27.34 11.99
N PHE A 227 28.98 27.44 10.72
CA PHE A 227 28.51 26.29 9.93
C PHE A 227 29.63 25.53 9.23
N THR A 228 30.57 24.99 10.01
CA THR A 228 31.58 24.05 9.50
C THR A 228 31.12 22.59 9.65
N ALA A 229 31.63 21.68 8.81
CA ALA A 229 31.29 20.25 8.90
C ALA A 229 31.57 19.67 10.30
N ARG A 230 32.68 20.08 10.93
CA ARG A 230 33.04 19.70 12.30
C ARG A 230 32.01 20.19 13.31
N ASN A 231 31.54 21.42 13.13
CA ASN A 231 30.62 22.05 14.07
C ASN A 231 29.24 21.39 14.01
N ILE A 232 28.74 21.16 12.79
CA ILE A 232 27.47 20.47 12.57
C ILE A 232 27.50 19.04 13.11
N PHE A 233 28.56 18.28 12.83
CA PHE A 233 28.72 16.94 13.39
C PHE A 233 28.74 16.96 14.93
N THR A 234 29.43 17.93 15.52
CA THR A 234 29.50 18.05 16.98
C THR A 234 28.14 18.37 17.59
N ALA A 235 27.35 19.26 16.98
CA ALA A 235 26.06 19.70 17.54
C ALA A 235 24.89 18.74 17.26
N PHE A 236 24.87 18.11 16.08
CA PHE A 236 23.74 17.32 15.58
C PHE A 236 24.05 15.84 15.34
N GLY A 237 25.33 15.43 15.33
CA GLY A 237 25.74 14.06 15.03
C GLY A 237 25.64 13.69 13.54
N VAL A 238 25.51 14.68 12.66
CA VAL A 238 25.30 14.49 11.22
C VAL A 238 26.57 14.87 10.45
N HIS A 239 27.05 13.97 9.60
CA HIS A 239 28.11 14.29 8.64
C HIS A 239 27.56 15.16 7.51
N THR A 240 28.23 16.27 7.21
CA THR A 240 27.78 17.21 6.20
C THR A 240 28.90 17.65 5.27
N THR A 241 28.50 18.06 4.06
CA THR A 241 29.33 18.83 3.15
C THR A 241 28.95 20.31 3.29
N VAL A 242 29.94 21.18 3.41
CA VAL A 242 29.74 22.63 3.55
C VAL A 242 30.39 23.32 2.36
N GLN A 243 29.65 24.20 1.70
CA GLN A 243 30.12 24.99 0.57
C GLN A 243 29.61 26.42 0.67
N THR A 244 30.43 27.39 0.30
CA THR A 244 30.00 28.79 0.20
C THR A 244 29.65 29.09 -1.25
N ASN A 245 28.45 29.61 -1.49
CA ASN A 245 28.05 30.01 -2.83
C ASN A 245 28.90 31.22 -3.28
N PRO A 246 29.64 31.13 -4.39
CA PRO A 246 30.59 32.18 -4.79
C PRO A 246 29.90 33.48 -5.25
N ARG A 247 28.60 33.45 -5.57
CA ARG A 247 27.84 34.64 -6.01
C ARG A 247 27.19 35.36 -4.84
N THR A 248 26.63 34.62 -3.88
CA THR A 248 25.89 35.19 -2.76
C THR A 248 26.72 35.28 -1.48
N LEU A 249 27.86 34.58 -1.43
CA LEU A 249 28.69 34.38 -0.23
C LEU A 249 27.96 33.69 0.92
N ILE A 250 26.80 33.08 0.66
CA ILE A 250 26.01 32.37 1.67
C ILE A 250 26.54 30.94 1.81
N THR A 251 26.75 30.51 3.06
CA THR A 251 27.15 29.14 3.40
C THR A 251 25.97 28.19 3.23
N GLN A 252 26.18 27.09 2.52
CA GLN A 252 25.23 26.00 2.33
C GLN A 252 25.77 24.72 2.99
N VAL A 253 24.91 24.10 3.78
CA VAL A 253 25.18 22.85 4.49
C VAL A 253 24.29 21.76 3.90
N THR A 254 24.90 20.70 3.39
CA THR A 254 24.21 19.54 2.83
C THR A 254 24.50 18.30 3.67
N PRO A 255 23.49 17.66 4.29
CA PRO A 255 23.66 16.39 4.97
C PRO A 255 24.11 15.29 4.02
N ASN A 256 25.09 14.49 4.44
CA ASN A 256 25.46 13.28 3.70
C ASN A 256 24.33 12.25 3.90
N GLY A 257 23.91 11.59 2.81
CA GLY A 257 22.84 10.60 2.86
C GLY A 257 23.16 9.46 3.83
N ILE A 258 22.22 9.13 4.71
CA ILE A 258 22.30 7.94 5.58
C ILE A 258 21.85 6.75 4.73
N LYS A 259 22.74 5.76 4.56
CA LYS A 259 22.41 4.51 3.88
C LYS A 259 22.17 3.44 4.93
N PHE A 260 21.00 2.82 4.87
CA PHE A 260 20.74 1.58 5.59
C PHE A 260 20.97 0.41 4.64
N ASP A 261 21.51 -0.68 5.16
CA ASP A 261 21.56 -1.93 4.42
C ASP A 261 20.16 -2.56 4.42
N ALA A 262 19.55 -2.69 3.25
CA ALA A 262 18.25 -3.33 3.08
C ALA A 262 18.25 -4.76 3.63
N ALA A 263 19.39 -5.47 3.57
CA ALA A 263 19.52 -6.83 4.08
C ALA A 263 19.47 -6.92 5.63
N ALA A 264 19.69 -5.82 6.34
CA ALA A 264 19.61 -5.79 7.79
C ALA A 264 18.17 -5.77 8.32
N PHE A 265 17.21 -5.25 7.53
CA PHE A 265 15.81 -5.16 7.91
C PHE A 265 15.17 -6.55 7.93
N ASN A 266 14.42 -6.86 8.98
CA ASN A 266 13.67 -8.13 9.14
C ASN A 266 14.51 -9.42 9.07
N SER A 267 15.84 -9.30 9.10
CA SER A 267 16.80 -10.41 8.95
C SER A 267 16.60 -11.55 9.96
N ASN A 268 16.07 -11.25 11.15
CA ASN A 268 15.77 -12.23 12.21
C ASN A 268 14.29 -12.60 12.32
N LEU A 269 13.38 -11.87 11.69
CA LEU A 269 11.93 -12.06 11.84
C LEU A 269 11.49 -13.41 11.26
N ALA A 270 12.00 -13.77 10.08
CA ALA A 270 11.76 -15.08 9.48
C ALA A 270 12.30 -16.24 10.35
N ARG A 271 13.37 -15.99 11.12
CA ARG A 271 14.00 -17.00 11.97
C ARG A 271 13.22 -17.25 13.25
N GLU A 272 12.58 -16.22 13.81
CA GLU A 272 11.67 -16.37 14.96
C GLU A 272 10.31 -16.94 14.54
N TYR A 273 9.77 -16.52 13.40
CA TYR A 273 8.51 -17.05 12.83
C TYR A 273 8.61 -18.55 12.48
N ASN A 274 9.80 -19.04 12.14
CA ASN A 274 10.05 -20.44 11.80
C ASN A 274 10.40 -21.35 13.00
N LYS A 275 10.33 -20.87 14.25
CA LYS A 275 10.48 -21.75 15.44
C LYS A 275 9.22 -22.56 15.73
N LEU A 276 8.05 -22.07 15.34
CA LEU A 276 6.78 -22.80 15.48
C LEU A 276 6.70 -23.90 14.41
N SER A 277 6.23 -25.08 14.81
CA SER A 277 5.88 -26.16 13.89
C SER A 277 4.80 -25.70 12.91
N LEU A 278 4.71 -26.35 11.74
CA LEU A 278 3.67 -26.03 10.76
C LEU A 278 2.26 -26.12 11.36
N LYS A 279 2.02 -27.10 12.25
CA LYS A 279 0.74 -27.27 12.96
C LYS A 279 0.41 -26.05 13.83
N GLU A 280 1.36 -25.56 14.62
CA GLU A 280 1.15 -24.38 15.47
C GLU A 280 0.87 -23.12 14.65
N ARG A 281 1.63 -22.90 13.56
CA ARG A 281 1.39 -21.75 12.66
C ARG A 281 0.02 -21.83 11.98
N PHE A 282 -0.37 -23.03 11.54
CA PHE A 282 -1.67 -23.26 10.92
C PHE A 282 -2.83 -23.00 11.88
N VAL A 283 -2.77 -23.56 13.10
CA VAL A 283 -3.79 -23.35 14.13
C VAL A 283 -3.92 -21.87 14.48
N SER A 284 -2.80 -21.18 14.76
CA SER A 284 -2.81 -19.75 15.08
C SER A 284 -3.46 -18.92 13.96
N TYR A 285 -3.18 -19.22 12.70
CA TYR A 285 -3.75 -18.49 11.57
C TYR A 285 -5.23 -18.86 11.29
N ARG A 286 -5.67 -20.07 11.67
CA ARG A 286 -7.10 -20.45 11.62
C ARG A 286 -7.92 -19.84 12.73
N ASP A 287 -7.37 -19.70 13.91
CA ASP A 287 -8.06 -19.06 15.03
C ASP A 287 -8.34 -17.58 14.73
N GLU A 288 -7.39 -16.89 14.09
CA GLU A 288 -7.55 -15.48 13.70
C GLU A 288 -8.45 -15.29 12.47
N TYR A 289 -8.37 -16.20 11.49
CA TYR A 289 -9.08 -16.09 10.21
C TYR A 289 -9.87 -17.35 9.83
N PRO A 290 -10.93 -17.71 10.58
CA PRO A 290 -11.60 -19.02 10.46
C PRO A 290 -12.30 -19.25 9.11
N ALA A 291 -12.72 -18.18 8.43
CA ALA A 291 -13.49 -18.25 7.19
C ALA A 291 -12.64 -18.29 5.90
N GLN A 292 -11.32 -18.18 6.02
CA GLN A 292 -10.44 -18.11 4.82
C GLN A 292 -10.32 -19.49 4.14
N PRO A 293 -10.38 -19.59 2.80
CA PRO A 293 -10.19 -20.86 2.10
C PRO A 293 -8.81 -21.47 2.34
N LEU A 294 -8.72 -22.81 2.44
CA LEU A 294 -7.50 -23.51 2.84
C LEU A 294 -6.29 -23.22 1.93
N TRP A 295 -6.50 -23.07 0.63
CA TRP A 295 -5.44 -22.74 -0.32
C TRP A 295 -4.83 -21.34 -0.08
N GLN A 296 -5.60 -20.36 0.38
CA GLN A 296 -5.07 -19.03 0.75
C GLN A 296 -4.24 -19.11 2.03
N VAL A 297 -4.62 -19.99 2.96
CA VAL A 297 -3.82 -20.26 4.17
C VAL A 297 -2.48 -20.87 3.81
N ALA A 298 -2.49 -21.83 2.87
CA ALA A 298 -1.29 -22.49 2.40
C ALA A 298 -0.30 -21.48 1.81
N ASP A 299 -0.80 -20.54 1.01
CA ASP A 299 0.00 -19.46 0.41
C ASP A 299 0.65 -18.56 1.49
N VAL A 300 -0.15 -18.07 2.45
CA VAL A 300 0.36 -17.23 3.56
C VAL A 300 1.40 -17.96 4.41
N LEU A 301 1.22 -19.26 4.63
CA LEU A 301 2.16 -20.10 5.39
C LEU A 301 3.33 -20.62 4.54
N SER A 302 3.37 -20.27 3.25
CA SER A 302 4.38 -20.69 2.27
C SER A 302 4.54 -22.21 2.15
N VAL A 303 3.42 -22.93 2.22
CA VAL A 303 3.31 -24.39 2.08
C VAL A 303 2.27 -24.77 1.03
N SER A 304 2.19 -26.04 0.67
CA SER A 304 1.11 -26.54 -0.20
C SER A 304 -0.16 -26.81 0.59
N GLU A 305 -1.29 -26.91 -0.10
CA GLU A 305 -2.55 -27.27 0.54
C GLU A 305 -2.53 -28.70 1.09
N ALA A 306 -1.87 -29.62 0.37
CA ALA A 306 -1.65 -30.98 0.87
C ALA A 306 -0.83 -30.99 2.16
N ASP A 307 0.19 -30.12 2.31
CA ASP A 307 0.96 -30.01 3.57
C ASP A 307 0.05 -29.70 4.76
N LEU A 308 -0.94 -28.81 4.57
CA LEU A 308 -1.91 -28.45 5.61
C LEU A 308 -2.89 -29.59 5.90
N MET A 309 -3.40 -30.24 4.86
CA MET A 309 -4.33 -31.38 5.02
C MET A 309 -3.69 -32.56 5.72
N LEU A 310 -2.43 -32.84 5.42
CA LEU A 310 -1.67 -33.95 6.02
C LEU A 310 -1.37 -33.72 7.50
N LEU A 311 -1.58 -32.51 8.06
CA LEU A 311 -1.52 -32.27 9.51
C LEU A 311 -2.63 -33.03 10.27
N GLY A 312 -3.74 -33.36 9.59
CA GLY A 312 -4.86 -34.15 10.11
C GLY A 312 -4.76 -35.65 9.83
N LEU A 313 -3.64 -36.12 9.28
CA LEU A 313 -3.45 -37.52 8.91
C LEU A 313 -3.57 -38.43 10.14
N GLY A 314 -4.49 -39.40 10.08
CA GLY A 314 -4.80 -40.32 11.18
C GLY A 314 -5.83 -39.79 12.18
N GLU A 315 -6.26 -38.53 12.07
CA GLU A 315 -7.37 -37.96 12.85
C GLU A 315 -8.62 -37.83 11.97
N ASN A 316 -8.65 -36.82 11.10
CA ASN A 316 -9.77 -36.52 10.18
C ASN A 316 -9.40 -36.67 8.70
N VAL A 317 -8.16 -37.08 8.41
CA VAL A 317 -7.66 -37.32 7.05
C VAL A 317 -7.08 -38.74 6.96
N THR A 318 -7.47 -39.46 5.90
CA THR A 318 -6.95 -40.79 5.56
C THR A 318 -6.23 -40.72 4.22
N LEU A 319 -4.98 -41.15 4.18
CA LEU A 319 -4.22 -41.29 2.94
C LEU A 319 -4.72 -42.51 2.16
N LEU A 320 -4.97 -42.34 0.86
CA LEU A 320 -5.32 -43.42 -0.05
C LEU A 320 -4.10 -43.76 -0.91
N ARG A 321 -3.99 -45.04 -1.31
CA ARG A 321 -3.00 -45.49 -2.27
C ARG A 321 -3.19 -44.71 -3.58
N PRO A 322 -2.12 -44.35 -4.30
CA PRO A 322 -2.18 -43.49 -5.50
C PRO A 322 -2.68 -44.23 -6.74
N GLU A 323 -3.82 -44.91 -6.63
CA GLU A 323 -4.49 -45.70 -7.66
C GLU A 323 -5.64 -44.91 -8.29
N MET A 324 -5.34 -43.70 -8.79
CA MET A 324 -6.33 -42.69 -9.18
C MET A 324 -7.38 -43.22 -10.16
N ASP A 325 -6.96 -43.95 -11.19
CA ASP A 325 -7.88 -44.51 -12.18
C ASP A 325 -8.86 -45.51 -11.54
N HIS A 326 -8.41 -46.37 -10.63
CA HIS A 326 -9.27 -47.33 -9.94
C HIS A 326 -10.22 -46.65 -8.95
N ILE A 327 -9.76 -45.60 -8.28
CA ILE A 327 -10.60 -44.78 -7.40
C ILE A 327 -11.72 -44.12 -8.22
N LEU A 328 -11.37 -43.50 -9.34
CA LEU A 328 -12.31 -42.81 -10.23
C LEU A 328 -13.31 -43.79 -10.87
N GLN A 329 -12.90 -45.00 -11.23
CA GLN A 329 -13.83 -46.05 -11.72
C GLN A 329 -14.90 -46.44 -10.70
N CYS A 330 -14.61 -46.32 -9.40
CA CYS A 330 -15.57 -46.70 -8.34
C CYS A 330 -16.46 -45.54 -7.89
N ILE A 331 -16.16 -44.31 -8.33
CA ILE A 331 -16.75 -43.09 -7.75
C ILE A 331 -18.23 -42.90 -8.12
N GLU A 332 -18.67 -43.45 -9.26
CA GLU A 332 -20.07 -43.47 -9.69
C GLU A 332 -21.00 -44.05 -8.61
N GLY A 333 -20.52 -45.08 -7.89
CA GLY A 333 -21.27 -45.75 -6.84
C GLY A 333 -21.59 -44.88 -5.61
N ILE A 334 -20.90 -43.74 -5.44
CA ILE A 334 -21.20 -42.78 -4.35
C ILE A 334 -22.52 -42.04 -4.63
N GLY A 335 -23.00 -42.03 -5.87
CA GLY A 335 -24.21 -41.30 -6.26
C GLY A 335 -23.96 -39.81 -6.46
N VAL A 336 -24.89 -38.97 -6.03
CA VAL A 336 -24.82 -37.52 -6.27
C VAL A 336 -23.79 -36.90 -5.35
N VAL A 337 -22.77 -36.27 -5.93
CA VAL A 337 -21.65 -35.63 -5.23
C VAL A 337 -21.45 -34.21 -5.79
N LYS A 338 -20.66 -33.39 -5.10
CA LYS A 338 -20.24 -32.09 -5.58
C LYS A 338 -18.78 -32.12 -6.03
N ALA A 339 -18.57 -32.03 -7.34
CA ALA A 339 -17.27 -31.94 -7.98
C ALA A 339 -16.76 -30.49 -7.93
N VAL A 340 -15.53 -30.31 -7.44
CA VAL A 340 -14.88 -29.00 -7.33
C VAL A 340 -13.50 -29.04 -7.96
N THR A 341 -13.26 -28.12 -8.88
CA THR A 341 -11.95 -27.90 -9.53
C THR A 341 -11.60 -26.42 -9.41
N TYR A 342 -10.35 -26.11 -9.14
CA TYR A 342 -9.90 -24.73 -9.10
C TYR A 342 -8.47 -24.56 -9.59
N ASN A 343 -8.14 -23.33 -9.93
CA ASN A 343 -6.81 -22.79 -10.09
C ASN A 343 -6.64 -21.59 -9.12
N PRO A 344 -5.48 -20.91 -9.05
CA PRO A 344 -5.24 -19.87 -8.05
C PRO A 344 -6.27 -18.72 -8.03
N TYR A 345 -7.00 -18.51 -9.13
CA TYR A 345 -7.89 -17.36 -9.30
C TYR A 345 -9.32 -17.74 -9.71
N CYS A 346 -9.65 -19.03 -9.84
CA CYS A 346 -10.97 -19.49 -10.25
C CYS A 346 -11.32 -20.83 -9.61
N GLU A 347 -12.54 -20.94 -9.08
CA GLU A 347 -13.15 -22.17 -8.57
C GLU A 347 -14.43 -22.47 -9.36
N THR A 348 -14.60 -23.73 -9.75
CA THR A 348 -15.84 -24.25 -10.30
C THR A 348 -16.39 -25.38 -9.45
N GLU A 349 -17.70 -25.36 -9.22
CA GLU A 349 -18.42 -26.43 -8.54
C GLU A 349 -19.62 -26.91 -9.37
N ARG A 350 -19.89 -28.22 -9.28
CA ARG A 350 -21.00 -28.88 -9.98
C ARG A 350 -21.48 -30.09 -9.19
N CYS A 351 -22.79 -30.16 -8.92
CA CYS A 351 -23.39 -31.35 -8.33
C CYS A 351 -23.81 -32.33 -9.43
N GLY A 352 -23.56 -33.62 -9.23
CA GLY A 352 -23.85 -34.62 -10.25
C GLY A 352 -23.37 -36.02 -9.90
N VAL A 353 -23.58 -36.95 -10.82
CA VAL A 353 -23.07 -38.33 -10.73
C VAL A 353 -21.96 -38.52 -11.76
N TYR A 354 -20.88 -39.18 -11.36
CA TYR A 354 -19.72 -39.48 -12.22
C TYR A 354 -20.00 -40.63 -13.18
N ARG A 355 -20.86 -40.41 -14.18
CA ARG A 355 -21.23 -41.40 -15.20
C ARG A 355 -20.28 -41.39 -16.38
N ASN A 356 -20.41 -42.41 -17.24
CA ASN A 356 -19.73 -42.50 -18.53
C ASN A 356 -18.20 -42.43 -18.41
N PHE A 357 -17.65 -43.09 -17.38
CA PHE A 357 -16.21 -43.24 -17.23
C PHE A 357 -15.62 -43.87 -18.52
N SER A 358 -14.65 -43.18 -19.10
CA SER A 358 -13.86 -43.72 -20.19
C SER A 358 -12.41 -43.27 -20.08
N LYS A 359 -11.51 -44.02 -20.72
CA LYS A 359 -10.08 -43.73 -20.73
C LYS A 359 -9.57 -43.75 -22.15
N GLU A 360 -9.04 -42.62 -22.58
CA GLU A 360 -8.26 -42.45 -23.81
C GLU A 360 -6.78 -42.39 -23.43
N ASP A 361 -5.86 -42.60 -24.39
CA ASP A 361 -4.42 -42.84 -24.17
C ASP A 361 -3.79 -42.16 -22.95
N PHE A 362 -4.02 -40.84 -22.77
CA PHE A 362 -3.46 -40.05 -21.66
C PHE A 362 -4.51 -39.30 -20.82
N THR A 363 -5.81 -39.51 -21.08
CA THR A 363 -6.88 -38.71 -20.50
C THR A 363 -8.02 -39.60 -20.01
N THR A 364 -8.38 -39.43 -18.74
CA THR A 364 -9.60 -40.02 -18.15
C THR A 364 -10.75 -39.03 -18.34
N LEU A 365 -11.89 -39.53 -18.82
CA LEU A 365 -13.02 -38.71 -19.22
C LEU A 365 -14.27 -39.11 -18.42
N PHE A 366 -15.01 -38.10 -17.97
CA PHE A 366 -16.40 -38.22 -17.55
C PHE A 366 -17.20 -37.29 -18.46
N LEU A 367 -18.05 -37.84 -19.31
CA LEU A 367 -18.81 -37.08 -20.30
C LEU A 367 -20.30 -37.27 -20.03
N ASP A 368 -20.87 -36.39 -19.22
CA ASP A 368 -22.29 -36.40 -18.86
C ASP A 368 -22.83 -34.96 -18.80
N GLU A 369 -24.16 -34.79 -18.83
CA GLU A 369 -24.78 -33.46 -18.66
C GLU A 369 -24.60 -32.93 -17.23
N ASP A 370 -24.41 -33.83 -16.27
CA ASP A 370 -24.16 -33.51 -14.88
C ASP A 370 -22.68 -33.16 -14.65
N ILE A 371 -21.77 -34.12 -14.85
CA ILE A 371 -20.32 -34.00 -14.61
C ILE A 371 -19.55 -34.16 -15.94
N ASP A 372 -18.94 -33.08 -16.40
CA ASP A 372 -18.06 -33.07 -17.58
C ASP A 372 -16.61 -32.74 -17.18
N LEU A 373 -15.75 -33.75 -17.23
CA LEU A 373 -14.36 -33.68 -16.78
C LEU A 373 -13.39 -34.29 -17.79
N ARG A 374 -12.23 -33.65 -17.91
CA ARG A 374 -11.04 -34.19 -18.60
C ARG A 374 -9.90 -34.22 -17.61
N ILE A 375 -9.49 -35.42 -17.23
CA ILE A 375 -8.57 -35.67 -16.12
C ILE A 375 -7.26 -36.24 -16.66
N PHE A 376 -6.15 -35.65 -16.24
CA PHE A 376 -4.80 -36.12 -16.53
C PHE A 376 -4.22 -36.84 -15.32
N THR A 377 -4.63 -38.10 -15.09
CA THR A 377 -4.30 -38.85 -13.85
C THR A 377 -2.80 -39.04 -13.64
N SER A 378 -1.98 -38.96 -14.69
CA SER A 378 -0.51 -38.95 -14.57
C SER A 378 0.04 -37.81 -13.71
N ARG A 379 -0.70 -36.71 -13.56
CA ARG A 379 -0.36 -35.55 -12.73
C ARG A 379 -0.81 -35.67 -11.28
N TRP A 380 -1.74 -36.59 -10.99
CA TRP A 380 -2.32 -36.79 -9.66
C TRP A 380 -1.38 -37.72 -8.86
N LYS A 381 -0.88 -37.26 -7.71
CA LYS A 381 0.11 -37.98 -6.91
C LYS A 381 -0.33 -38.30 -5.49
N ILE A 382 -1.25 -37.52 -4.93
CA ILE A 382 -1.74 -37.70 -3.57
C ILE A 382 -3.26 -37.78 -3.63
N ALA A 383 -3.84 -38.80 -2.98
CA ALA A 383 -5.28 -38.97 -2.81
C ALA A 383 -5.59 -39.06 -1.33
N LEU A 384 -6.49 -38.22 -0.85
CA LEU A 384 -6.91 -38.15 0.54
C LEU A 384 -8.42 -38.34 0.63
N ALA A 385 -8.87 -39.06 1.64
CA ALA A 385 -10.22 -38.94 2.14
C ALA A 385 -10.19 -38.05 3.39
N ALA A 386 -11.02 -37.01 3.43
CA ALA A 386 -10.97 -36.00 4.48
C ALA A 386 -12.36 -35.63 4.98
N GLU A 387 -12.45 -35.35 6.29
CA GLU A 387 -13.59 -34.72 6.93
C GLU A 387 -13.21 -33.33 7.43
N GLU A 388 -13.79 -32.29 6.82
CA GLU A 388 -13.55 -30.89 7.17
C GLU A 388 -14.87 -30.21 7.50
N MET A 389 -14.98 -29.62 8.70
CA MET A 389 -16.20 -28.92 9.15
C MET A 389 -17.48 -29.75 8.98
N GLY A 390 -17.40 -31.06 9.23
CA GLY A 390 -18.51 -32.01 9.08
C GLY A 390 -18.84 -32.39 7.63
N LYS A 391 -17.99 -32.05 6.66
CA LYS A 391 -18.14 -32.45 5.25
C LYS A 391 -17.09 -33.48 4.87
N GLU A 392 -17.56 -34.63 4.39
CA GLU A 392 -16.72 -35.71 3.89
C GLU A 392 -16.37 -35.48 2.40
N SER A 393 -15.14 -35.80 2.02
CA SER A 393 -14.64 -35.57 0.67
C SER A 393 -13.49 -36.51 0.26
N LEU A 394 -13.38 -36.74 -1.05
CA LEU A 394 -12.15 -37.24 -1.69
C LEU A 394 -11.40 -36.03 -2.28
N GLN A 395 -10.13 -35.88 -1.96
CA GLN A 395 -9.29 -34.76 -2.42
C GLN A 395 -8.03 -35.27 -3.10
N PHE A 396 -7.72 -34.69 -4.26
CA PHE A 396 -6.62 -35.13 -5.11
C PHE A 396 -5.65 -33.98 -5.36
N TYR A 397 -4.35 -34.26 -5.27
CA TYR A 397 -3.29 -33.27 -5.40
C TYR A 397 -2.20 -33.72 -6.37
N ASP A 398 -1.51 -32.75 -6.94
CA ASP A 398 -0.34 -32.99 -7.78
C ASP A 398 0.93 -33.30 -6.95
N VAL A 399 2.05 -33.48 -7.64
CA VAL A 399 3.36 -33.76 -7.00
C VAL A 399 3.81 -32.66 -6.05
N SER A 400 3.32 -31.43 -6.25
CA SER A 400 3.61 -30.24 -5.46
C SER A 400 2.64 -29.97 -4.31
N GLY A 401 1.66 -30.86 -4.13
CA GLY A 401 0.65 -30.71 -3.11
C GLY A 401 -0.39 -29.63 -3.42
N ARG A 402 -0.46 -29.15 -4.67
CA ARG A 402 -1.55 -28.29 -5.13
C ARG A 402 -2.77 -29.14 -5.41
N ALA A 403 -3.93 -28.68 -4.94
CA ALA A 403 -5.17 -29.37 -5.21
C ALA A 403 -5.49 -29.35 -6.70
N VAL A 404 -5.89 -30.52 -7.20
CA VAL A 404 -6.24 -30.74 -8.60
C VAL A 404 -7.74 -30.89 -8.73
N HIS A 405 -8.36 -31.67 -7.84
CA HIS A 405 -9.78 -31.95 -7.88
C HIS A 405 -10.28 -32.41 -6.51
N LYS A 406 -11.53 -32.08 -6.18
CA LYS A 406 -12.19 -32.52 -4.94
C LYS A 406 -13.60 -33.00 -5.23
N VAL A 407 -14.02 -34.02 -4.49
CA VAL A 407 -15.34 -34.62 -4.59
C VAL A 407 -15.95 -34.64 -3.20
N TYR A 408 -16.90 -33.74 -2.96
CA TYR A 408 -17.60 -33.63 -1.69
C TYR A 408 -18.88 -34.46 -1.70
N LEU A 409 -19.17 -35.13 -0.60
CA LEU A 409 -20.46 -35.78 -0.40
C LEU A 409 -21.56 -34.72 -0.27
N THR A 410 -22.75 -35.08 -0.72
CA THR A 410 -24.00 -34.32 -0.54
C THR A 410 -24.98 -35.17 0.28
N ASP A 411 -26.10 -34.58 0.68
CA ASP A 411 -27.17 -35.31 1.38
C ASP A 411 -27.74 -36.48 0.55
N ALA A 412 -27.57 -36.44 -0.77
CA ALA A 412 -27.99 -37.49 -1.70
C ALA A 412 -26.88 -38.52 -2.01
N SER A 413 -25.71 -38.42 -1.38
CA SER A 413 -24.62 -39.40 -1.54
C SER A 413 -24.86 -40.67 -0.73
N TYR A 414 -24.46 -41.81 -1.29
CA TYR A 414 -24.44 -43.09 -0.60
C TYR A 414 -23.20 -43.21 0.29
N ARG A 415 -23.27 -42.64 1.49
CA ARG A 415 -22.15 -42.59 2.45
C ARG A 415 -21.50 -43.95 2.72
N GLN A 416 -22.28 -45.04 2.77
CA GLN A 416 -21.73 -46.39 2.99
C GLN A 416 -20.82 -46.85 1.84
N VAL A 417 -21.12 -46.47 0.60
CA VAL A 417 -20.28 -46.78 -0.57
C VAL A 417 -18.97 -45.99 -0.50
N TYR A 418 -19.03 -44.72 -0.09
CA TYR A 418 -17.85 -43.90 0.17
C TYR A 418 -16.93 -44.53 1.24
N LEU A 419 -17.47 -44.96 2.38
CA LEU A 419 -16.69 -45.63 3.43
C LEU A 419 -16.07 -46.95 2.94
N GLY A 420 -16.81 -47.71 2.13
CA GLY A 420 -16.30 -48.92 1.47
C GLY A 420 -15.13 -48.62 0.53
N LEU A 421 -15.20 -47.52 -0.23
CA LEU A 421 -14.12 -47.06 -1.10
C LEU A 421 -12.88 -46.69 -0.28
N ILE A 422 -13.04 -45.90 0.79
CA ILE A 422 -11.92 -45.54 1.68
C ILE A 422 -11.25 -46.80 2.21
N THR A 423 -12.03 -47.74 2.74
CA THR A 423 -11.53 -48.99 3.29
C THR A 423 -10.73 -49.78 2.25
N ARG A 424 -11.24 -49.85 1.01
CA ARG A 424 -10.58 -50.55 -0.10
C ARG A 424 -9.25 -49.91 -0.50
N PHE A 425 -9.18 -48.58 -0.58
CA PHE A 425 -8.03 -47.86 -1.13
C PHE A 425 -7.10 -47.26 -0.07
N ARG A 426 -7.37 -47.41 1.23
CA ARG A 426 -6.54 -46.91 2.32
C ARG A 426 -5.07 -47.36 2.18
N ASP A 427 -4.14 -46.43 2.34
CA ASP A 427 -2.71 -46.77 2.42
C ASP A 427 -2.39 -47.33 3.81
N ASP A 428 -1.81 -48.53 3.91
CA ASP A 428 -1.59 -49.14 5.23
C ASP A 428 -0.52 -48.42 6.06
N ARG A 429 0.40 -47.68 5.42
CA ARG A 429 1.48 -46.99 6.13
C ARG A 429 1.01 -45.71 6.80
N GLN A 430 -0.03 -45.06 6.25
CA GLN A 430 -0.52 -43.74 6.67
C GLN A 430 0.65 -42.78 7.00
N ALA A 431 1.68 -42.77 6.15
CA ALA A 431 2.85 -41.93 6.30
C ALA A 431 2.74 -40.73 5.36
N VAL A 432 3.15 -39.55 5.84
CA VAL A 432 3.13 -38.32 5.03
C VAL A 432 3.92 -38.54 3.73
N PRO A 433 3.28 -38.43 2.54
CA PRO A 433 3.96 -38.61 1.28
C PRO A 433 4.97 -37.47 1.05
N ARG A 434 6.02 -37.76 0.28
CA ARG A 434 6.97 -36.74 -0.12
C ARG A 434 6.32 -35.78 -1.10
N ILE A 435 6.16 -34.52 -0.70
CA ILE A 435 5.73 -33.42 -1.58
C ILE A 435 6.98 -32.80 -2.20
N GLU A 436 7.06 -32.79 -3.52
CA GLU A 436 8.16 -32.18 -4.25
C GLU A 436 7.80 -30.74 -4.60
N LYS A 437 8.71 -29.78 -4.45
CA LYS A 437 8.48 -28.40 -4.90
C LYS A 437 9.25 -28.16 -6.20
N PRO A 438 8.78 -28.68 -7.36
CA PRO A 438 9.49 -28.50 -8.61
C PRO A 438 9.56 -27.01 -8.94
N VAL A 439 10.74 -26.55 -9.36
CA VAL A 439 10.88 -25.20 -9.91
C VAL A 439 10.16 -25.18 -11.25
N ARG A 440 9.04 -24.45 -11.33
CA ARG A 440 8.30 -24.28 -12.58
C ARG A 440 9.20 -23.52 -13.56
N LYS A 441 9.73 -24.21 -14.57
CA LYS A 441 10.48 -23.56 -15.65
C LYS A 441 9.47 -22.86 -16.56
N ARG A 442 9.35 -21.54 -16.42
CA ARG A 442 8.53 -20.73 -17.31
C ARG A 442 9.12 -20.77 -18.71
N MET A 443 8.25 -20.92 -19.70
CA MET A 443 8.66 -20.80 -21.09
C MET A 443 8.91 -19.32 -21.38
N GLU A 444 10.15 -18.97 -21.70
CA GLU A 444 10.51 -17.60 -22.07
C GLU A 444 10.02 -17.29 -23.50
N GLU A 445 9.38 -16.14 -23.66
CA GLU A 445 8.97 -15.66 -24.98
C GLU A 445 10.22 -15.33 -25.80
N ARG A 446 10.28 -15.88 -27.01
CA ARG A 446 11.26 -15.46 -28.01
C ARG A 446 10.85 -14.11 -28.59
N ARG A 447 11.78 -13.38 -29.19
CA ARG A 447 11.42 -12.15 -29.91
C ARG A 447 10.49 -12.51 -31.08
N ASP A 448 9.43 -11.73 -31.26
CA ASP A 448 8.43 -11.96 -32.31
C ASP A 448 9.05 -12.04 -33.72
N ALA A 449 10.11 -11.27 -33.97
CA ALA A 449 10.87 -11.30 -35.22
C ALA A 449 11.58 -12.63 -35.53
N GLU A 450 11.72 -13.52 -34.54
CA GLU A 450 12.36 -14.83 -34.71
C GLU A 450 11.34 -15.96 -34.97
N ILE A 451 10.05 -15.64 -34.96
CA ILE A 451 8.95 -16.58 -35.19
C ILE A 451 8.52 -16.45 -36.64
N ASP A 452 8.30 -17.58 -37.31
CA ASP A 452 7.66 -17.60 -38.63
C ASP A 452 6.16 -17.30 -38.45
N ILE A 453 5.83 -16.01 -38.38
CA ILE A 453 4.47 -15.52 -38.14
C ILE A 453 3.55 -15.95 -39.29
N GLU A 454 4.02 -15.95 -40.53
CA GLU A 454 3.20 -16.34 -41.67
C GLU A 454 2.84 -17.83 -41.63
N GLU A 455 3.79 -18.71 -41.35
CA GLU A 455 3.51 -20.15 -41.22
C GLU A 455 2.60 -20.42 -40.01
N PHE A 456 2.83 -19.73 -38.89
CA PHE A 456 1.98 -19.83 -37.71
C PHE A 456 0.53 -19.41 -38.01
N GLN A 457 0.34 -18.28 -38.68
CA GLN A 457 -1.00 -17.78 -39.03
C GLN A 457 -1.70 -18.66 -40.06
N LYS A 458 -0.97 -19.21 -41.05
CA LYS A 458 -1.51 -20.21 -41.98
C LYS A 458 -1.94 -21.47 -41.24
N ALA A 459 -1.12 -21.96 -40.31
CA ALA A 459 -1.43 -23.15 -39.52
C ALA A 459 -2.63 -22.94 -38.58
N TRP A 460 -2.79 -21.75 -37.99
CA TRP A 460 -3.98 -21.39 -37.22
C TRP A 460 -5.25 -21.46 -38.08
N ASN A 461 -5.22 -20.89 -39.28
CA ASN A 461 -6.38 -20.87 -40.17
C ASN A 461 -6.78 -22.26 -40.70
N ASN A 462 -5.85 -23.22 -40.68
CA ASN A 462 -6.08 -24.59 -41.14
C ASN A 462 -6.47 -25.59 -40.03
N MET A 463 -6.63 -25.13 -38.79
CA MET A 463 -7.08 -25.98 -37.68
C MET A 463 -8.44 -26.64 -38.00
N GLN A 464 -8.58 -27.91 -37.64
CA GLN A 464 -9.79 -28.71 -37.84
C GLN A 464 -10.56 -28.91 -36.52
N GLY A 465 -9.90 -28.70 -35.38
CA GLY A 465 -10.53 -28.71 -34.07
C GLY A 465 -9.87 -27.74 -33.09
N THR A 466 -10.60 -27.37 -32.04
CA THR A 466 -10.08 -26.50 -30.97
C THR A 466 -8.90 -27.11 -30.22
N HIS A 467 -8.74 -28.43 -30.24
CA HIS A 467 -7.64 -29.15 -29.62
C HIS A 467 -6.32 -29.03 -30.39
N ASP A 468 -6.36 -28.73 -31.70
CA ASP A 468 -5.18 -28.53 -32.55
C ASP A 468 -4.34 -27.34 -32.08
N PHE A 469 -4.99 -26.37 -31.41
CA PHE A 469 -4.35 -25.17 -30.91
C PHE A 469 -3.20 -25.46 -29.93
N PHE A 470 -3.36 -26.47 -29.06
CA PHE A 470 -2.28 -26.88 -28.16
C PHE A 470 -1.08 -27.45 -28.92
N GLY A 471 -1.35 -28.26 -29.96
CA GLY A 471 -0.31 -28.78 -30.85
C GLY A 471 0.40 -27.66 -31.62
N LEU A 472 -0.35 -26.65 -32.07
CA LEU A 472 0.14 -25.48 -32.77
C LEU A 472 1.13 -24.66 -31.92
N ILE A 473 0.72 -24.28 -30.70
CA ILE A 473 1.57 -23.54 -29.76
C ILE A 473 2.88 -24.30 -29.51
N ARG A 474 2.79 -25.63 -29.31
CA ARG A 474 3.97 -26.48 -29.08
C ARG A 474 4.89 -26.55 -30.31
N LYS A 475 4.33 -26.67 -31.52
CA LYS A 475 5.09 -26.70 -32.78
C LYS A 475 5.93 -25.43 -32.95
N PHE A 476 5.32 -24.28 -32.73
CA PHE A 476 5.98 -22.97 -32.91
C PHE A 476 6.75 -22.49 -31.66
N ARG A 477 6.68 -23.26 -30.57
CA ARG A 477 7.30 -22.94 -29.27
C ARG A 477 6.89 -21.54 -28.79
N LEU A 478 5.59 -21.29 -28.76
CA LEU A 478 5.02 -20.03 -28.29
C LEU A 478 4.48 -20.20 -26.87
N THR A 479 4.38 -19.10 -26.13
CA THR A 479 3.44 -19.04 -25.01
C THR A 479 2.02 -18.83 -25.55
N ARG A 480 1.00 -19.09 -24.73
CA ARG A 480 -0.39 -18.86 -25.14
C ARG A 480 -0.64 -17.37 -25.41
N MET A 481 -0.11 -16.48 -24.56
CA MET A 481 -0.18 -15.03 -24.74
C MET A 481 0.52 -14.55 -26.01
N GLN A 482 1.72 -15.06 -26.31
CA GLN A 482 2.41 -14.75 -27.55
C GLN A 482 1.64 -15.25 -28.78
N ALA A 483 1.03 -16.43 -28.70
CA ALA A 483 0.20 -16.96 -29.77
C ALA A 483 -1.05 -16.10 -30.04
N LEU A 484 -1.69 -15.55 -29.00
CA LEU A 484 -2.81 -14.61 -29.14
C LEU A 484 -2.37 -13.27 -29.74
N ARG A 485 -1.21 -12.73 -29.31
CA ARG A 485 -0.62 -11.50 -29.87
C ARG A 485 -0.30 -11.64 -31.36
N LEU A 486 0.18 -12.81 -31.78
CA LEU A 486 0.59 -13.09 -33.16
C LEU A 486 -0.51 -13.73 -34.02
N ALA A 487 -1.73 -13.87 -33.50
CA ALA A 487 -2.83 -14.51 -34.19
C ALA A 487 -3.15 -13.81 -35.52
N PRO A 488 -3.74 -14.54 -36.50
CA PRO A 488 -4.16 -13.91 -37.75
C PRO A 488 -5.18 -12.78 -37.50
N PRO A 489 -5.31 -11.81 -38.43
CA PRO A 489 -6.33 -10.76 -38.33
C PRO A 489 -7.72 -11.33 -38.04
N HIS A 490 -8.44 -10.71 -37.11
CA HIS A 490 -9.79 -11.12 -36.66
C HIS A 490 -9.87 -12.49 -35.96
N ARG A 491 -8.74 -13.13 -35.62
CA ARG A 491 -8.73 -14.41 -34.89
C ARG A 491 -8.50 -14.28 -33.39
N ALA A 492 -7.85 -13.21 -32.95
CA ALA A 492 -7.76 -12.87 -31.54
C ALA A 492 -7.84 -11.36 -31.37
N MET A 493 -8.62 -10.92 -30.39
CA MET A 493 -8.77 -9.51 -30.05
C MET A 493 -8.79 -9.39 -28.53
N GLN A 494 -7.92 -8.52 -28.01
CA GLN A 494 -7.98 -8.15 -26.60
C GLN A 494 -9.19 -7.23 -26.38
N ILE A 495 -9.96 -7.53 -25.35
CA ILE A 495 -11.16 -6.76 -24.97
C ILE A 495 -11.10 -6.33 -23.51
N SER A 496 -11.97 -5.39 -23.15
CA SER A 496 -12.09 -4.94 -21.77
C SER A 496 -12.84 -5.98 -20.91
N LEU A 497 -12.55 -6.00 -19.61
CA LEU A 497 -13.32 -6.78 -18.65
C LEU A 497 -14.80 -6.34 -18.61
N GLU A 498 -15.08 -5.06 -18.91
CA GLU A 498 -16.44 -4.53 -19.01
C GLU A 498 -17.20 -5.13 -20.21
N SER A 499 -16.55 -5.21 -21.38
CA SER A 499 -17.11 -5.86 -22.58
C SER A 499 -17.44 -7.34 -22.32
N PHE A 500 -16.56 -8.03 -21.61
CA PHE A 500 -16.82 -9.39 -21.14
C PHE A 500 -18.07 -9.45 -20.24
N ARG A 501 -18.16 -8.58 -19.21
CA ARG A 501 -19.33 -8.54 -18.31
C ARG A 501 -20.62 -8.31 -19.06
N ARG A 502 -20.66 -7.33 -19.99
CA ARG A 502 -21.85 -7.04 -20.81
C ARG A 502 -22.27 -8.27 -21.63
N THR A 503 -21.31 -8.98 -22.21
CA THR A 503 -21.56 -10.22 -22.96
C THR A 503 -22.20 -11.29 -22.07
N ILE A 504 -21.63 -11.55 -20.90
CA ILE A 504 -22.16 -12.55 -19.95
C ILE A 504 -23.55 -12.17 -19.44
N ILE A 505 -23.79 -10.90 -19.13
CA ILE A 505 -25.11 -10.38 -18.72
C ILE A 505 -26.12 -10.57 -19.86
N GLN A 506 -25.76 -10.25 -21.11
CA GLN A 506 -26.64 -10.47 -22.25
C GLN A 506 -26.96 -11.95 -22.45
N CYS A 507 -25.99 -12.86 -22.28
CA CYS A 507 -26.25 -14.30 -22.33
C CYS A 507 -27.24 -14.74 -21.25
N SER A 508 -27.15 -14.17 -20.04
CA SER A 508 -28.14 -14.42 -18.97
C SER A 508 -29.53 -13.91 -19.34
N VAL A 509 -29.65 -12.66 -19.81
CA VAL A 509 -30.94 -12.04 -20.20
C VAL A 509 -31.60 -12.78 -21.37
N THR A 510 -30.82 -13.26 -22.33
CA THR A 510 -31.32 -13.97 -23.53
C THR A 510 -31.50 -15.48 -23.31
N GLU A 511 -31.24 -15.96 -22.09
CA GLU A 511 -31.21 -17.37 -21.73
C GLU A 511 -30.31 -18.21 -22.66
N THR A 512 -29.23 -17.62 -23.17
CA THR A 512 -28.29 -18.29 -24.06
C THR A 512 -27.42 -19.24 -23.22
N PRO A 513 -27.42 -20.55 -23.51
CA PRO A 513 -26.60 -21.50 -22.77
C PRO A 513 -25.11 -21.32 -23.10
N VAL A 514 -24.29 -21.36 -22.05
CA VAL A 514 -22.84 -21.12 -22.08
C VAL A 514 -22.11 -22.33 -21.48
N MET A 515 -20.92 -22.61 -22.01
CA MET A 515 -19.97 -23.56 -21.44
C MET A 515 -18.84 -22.79 -20.76
N MET A 516 -18.61 -23.06 -19.49
CA MET A 516 -17.57 -22.42 -18.67
C MET A 516 -16.53 -23.46 -18.29
N PHE A 517 -15.28 -23.25 -18.69
CA PHE A 517 -14.21 -24.20 -18.41
C PHE A 517 -13.24 -23.59 -17.41
N THR A 518 -12.96 -24.36 -16.36
CA THR A 518 -11.92 -24.07 -15.39
C THR A 518 -10.91 -25.22 -15.43
N ALA A 519 -9.64 -24.87 -15.52
CA ALA A 519 -8.56 -25.83 -15.70
C ALA A 519 -7.41 -25.57 -14.73
N ASN A 520 -6.75 -26.64 -14.31
CA ASN A 520 -5.42 -26.64 -13.74
C ASN A 520 -4.57 -27.71 -14.46
N GLU A 521 -3.34 -27.97 -13.99
CA GLU A 521 -2.43 -28.88 -14.70
C GLU A 521 -2.90 -30.34 -14.75
N GLY A 522 -3.87 -30.74 -13.92
CA GLY A 522 -4.32 -32.13 -13.81
C GLY A 522 -5.81 -32.38 -14.09
N CYS A 523 -6.63 -31.33 -14.18
CA CYS A 523 -8.07 -31.45 -14.39
C CYS A 523 -8.63 -30.26 -15.18
N VAL A 524 -9.54 -30.53 -16.10
CA VAL A 524 -10.42 -29.52 -16.71
C VAL A 524 -11.86 -29.89 -16.37
N GLN A 525 -12.56 -28.98 -15.72
CA GLN A 525 -13.98 -29.11 -15.40
C GLN A 525 -14.81 -28.12 -16.19
N ILE A 526 -15.97 -28.58 -16.66
CA ILE A 526 -16.81 -27.85 -17.58
C ILE A 526 -18.23 -27.81 -17.04
N ASN A 527 -18.72 -26.60 -16.85
CA ASN A 527 -20.10 -26.33 -16.50
C ASN A 527 -20.84 -25.88 -17.76
N THR A 528 -21.98 -26.50 -18.05
CA THR A 528 -22.78 -26.20 -19.24
C THR A 528 -24.24 -25.95 -18.88
N GLY A 529 -24.76 -24.79 -19.25
CA GLY A 529 -26.12 -24.43 -18.89
C GLY A 529 -26.49 -22.98 -19.17
N LYS A 530 -27.75 -22.66 -18.87
CA LYS A 530 -28.27 -21.29 -18.87
C LYS A 530 -27.81 -20.58 -17.60
N LEU A 531 -27.39 -19.32 -17.74
CA LEU A 531 -26.96 -18.48 -16.63
C LEU A 531 -28.18 -17.96 -15.85
N ASP A 532 -28.23 -18.24 -14.55
CA ASP A 532 -29.32 -17.86 -13.63
C ASP A 532 -28.95 -16.61 -12.83
N ARG A 533 -27.84 -16.66 -12.09
CA ARG A 533 -27.43 -15.60 -11.16
C ARG A 533 -25.99 -15.19 -11.40
N ILE A 534 -25.76 -13.89 -11.47
CA ILE A 534 -24.43 -13.28 -11.56
C ILE A 534 -24.28 -12.35 -10.36
N ASN A 535 -23.41 -12.73 -9.43
CA ASN A 535 -23.16 -11.98 -8.19
C ASN A 535 -21.71 -11.51 -8.16
N GLN A 536 -21.50 -10.25 -7.77
CA GLN A 536 -20.18 -9.70 -7.56
C GLN A 536 -20.01 -9.32 -6.09
N ASN A 537 -18.91 -9.73 -5.47
CA ASN A 537 -18.54 -9.30 -4.13
C ASN A 537 -17.07 -8.91 -4.08
N THR A 538 -16.80 -7.65 -3.73
CA THR A 538 -15.46 -7.07 -3.62
C THR A 538 -14.68 -7.32 -4.91
N SER A 539 -13.84 -8.37 -4.96
CA SER A 539 -12.98 -8.73 -6.10
C SER A 539 -13.44 -9.99 -6.86
N TRP A 540 -14.46 -10.71 -6.38
CA TRP A 540 -14.89 -11.99 -6.97
C TRP A 540 -16.21 -11.86 -7.74
N LEU A 541 -16.22 -12.41 -8.97
CA LEU A 541 -17.43 -12.59 -9.78
C LEU A 541 -17.85 -14.06 -9.72
N THR A 542 -19.11 -14.29 -9.35
CA THR A 542 -19.74 -15.61 -9.29
C THR A 542 -20.84 -15.71 -10.32
N ILE A 543 -20.77 -16.71 -11.19
CA ILE A 543 -21.76 -17.03 -12.22
C ILE A 543 -22.35 -18.41 -11.89
N SER A 544 -23.66 -18.46 -11.69
CA SER A 544 -24.41 -19.68 -11.39
C SER A 544 -25.32 -20.06 -12.56
N GLU A 545 -25.40 -21.35 -12.83
CA GLU A 545 -26.28 -21.95 -13.82
C GLU A 545 -27.59 -22.41 -13.18
N ALA A 546 -28.68 -22.36 -13.94
CA ALA A 546 -29.97 -22.92 -13.52
C ALA A 546 -29.89 -24.44 -13.25
N SER A 547 -28.95 -25.13 -13.93
CA SER A 547 -28.69 -26.56 -13.74
C SER A 547 -27.81 -26.88 -12.53
N GLY A 548 -27.43 -25.88 -11.73
CA GLY A 548 -26.74 -26.07 -10.44
C GLY A 548 -25.21 -26.02 -10.48
N GLY A 549 -24.61 -25.78 -11.65
CA GLY A 549 -23.18 -25.47 -11.73
C GLY A 549 -22.87 -24.02 -11.38
N LYS A 550 -21.68 -23.76 -10.87
CA LYS A 550 -21.22 -22.44 -10.49
C LYS A 550 -19.74 -22.26 -10.80
N VAL A 551 -19.38 -21.07 -11.24
CA VAL A 551 -17.99 -20.63 -11.45
C VAL A 551 -17.78 -19.32 -10.70
N SER A 552 -16.75 -19.26 -9.87
CA SER A 552 -16.35 -18.05 -9.14
C SER A 552 -14.91 -17.74 -9.49
N PHE A 553 -14.59 -16.52 -9.92
CA PHE A 553 -13.21 -16.12 -10.20
C PHE A 553 -12.90 -14.72 -9.72
N ASN A 554 -11.62 -14.47 -9.42
CA ASN A 554 -11.11 -13.19 -8.93
C ASN A 554 -10.83 -12.27 -10.12
N GLU A 555 -11.59 -11.18 -10.23
CA GLU A 555 -11.46 -10.20 -11.28
C GLU A 555 -10.20 -9.33 -11.14
N ASP A 556 -9.71 -9.10 -9.93
CA ASP A 556 -8.48 -8.32 -9.70
C ASP A 556 -7.24 -9.05 -10.22
N ALA A 557 -7.32 -10.38 -10.35
CA ALA A 557 -6.25 -11.19 -10.93
C ALA A 557 -6.26 -11.18 -12.47
N VAL A 558 -7.31 -10.66 -13.11
CA VAL A 558 -7.44 -10.65 -14.57
C VAL A 558 -6.55 -9.56 -15.14
N HIS A 559 -5.45 -9.98 -15.77
CA HIS A 559 -4.54 -9.08 -16.47
C HIS A 559 -5.05 -8.72 -17.87
N SER A 560 -5.64 -9.70 -18.58
CA SER A 560 -6.18 -9.47 -19.92
C SER A 560 -7.35 -10.40 -20.23
N VAL A 561 -8.26 -9.91 -21.08
CA VAL A 561 -9.40 -10.67 -21.59
C VAL A 561 -9.30 -10.72 -23.11
N TRP A 562 -9.51 -11.89 -23.69
CA TRP A 562 -9.36 -12.13 -25.12
C TRP A 562 -10.60 -12.77 -25.71
N HIS A 563 -11.10 -12.18 -26.79
CA HIS A 563 -11.99 -12.87 -27.71
C HIS A 563 -11.14 -13.62 -28.73
N VAL A 564 -11.31 -14.94 -28.81
CA VAL A 564 -10.49 -15.83 -29.65
C VAL A 564 -11.39 -16.66 -30.57
N VAL A 565 -11.05 -16.70 -31.86
CA VAL A 565 -11.78 -17.42 -32.90
C VAL A 565 -10.89 -18.55 -33.43
N LYS A 566 -11.35 -19.79 -33.21
CA LYS A 566 -10.64 -21.00 -33.64
C LYS A 566 -11.45 -21.70 -34.76
N PRO A 567 -10.86 -21.90 -35.95
CA PRO A 567 -11.48 -22.72 -36.99
C PRO A 567 -11.68 -24.17 -36.52
N THR A 568 -12.81 -24.75 -36.90
CA THR A 568 -13.08 -26.19 -36.75
C THR A 568 -13.78 -26.72 -38.00
N ALA A 569 -13.87 -28.04 -38.13
CA ALA A 569 -14.65 -28.69 -39.18
C ALA A 569 -16.13 -28.24 -39.19
N ASP A 570 -16.67 -27.87 -38.03
CA ASP A 570 -18.06 -27.44 -37.84
C ASP A 570 -18.25 -25.91 -37.99
N GLY A 571 -17.19 -25.20 -38.42
CA GLY A 571 -17.14 -23.74 -38.53
C GLY A 571 -16.34 -23.06 -37.42
N ASN A 572 -16.35 -21.73 -37.39
CA ASN A 572 -15.62 -20.95 -36.39
C ASN A 572 -16.27 -21.10 -34.99
N VAL A 573 -15.42 -21.34 -33.99
CA VAL A 573 -15.79 -21.37 -32.57
C VAL A 573 -15.19 -20.14 -31.88
N ASN A 574 -16.02 -19.38 -31.17
CA ASN A 574 -15.65 -18.17 -30.46
C ASN A 574 -15.56 -18.44 -28.96
N SER A 575 -14.47 -17.97 -28.34
CA SER A 575 -14.27 -18.06 -26.90
C SER A 575 -13.91 -16.72 -26.28
N LEU A 576 -14.35 -16.51 -25.05
CA LEU A 576 -13.83 -15.47 -24.17
C LEU A 576 -12.86 -16.13 -23.19
N GLU A 577 -11.61 -15.68 -23.16
CA GLU A 577 -10.53 -16.27 -22.37
C GLU A 577 -9.93 -15.20 -21.44
N LEU A 578 -9.88 -15.48 -20.14
CA LEU A 578 -9.35 -14.57 -19.12
C LEU A 578 -7.99 -15.08 -18.63
N TYR A 579 -7.00 -14.20 -18.60
CA TYR A 579 -5.62 -14.53 -18.27
C TYR A 579 -5.07 -13.69 -17.11
N ASP A 580 -4.22 -14.30 -16.30
CA ASP A 580 -3.48 -13.61 -15.24
C ASP A 580 -2.22 -12.90 -15.76
N THR A 581 -1.47 -12.28 -14.86
CA THR A 581 -0.21 -11.57 -15.18
C THR A 581 0.92 -12.51 -15.61
N GLU A 582 0.80 -13.81 -15.31
CA GLU A 582 1.74 -14.84 -15.78
C GLU A 582 1.38 -15.38 -17.17
N GLY A 583 0.19 -15.04 -17.69
CA GLY A 583 -0.32 -15.54 -18.95
C GLY A 583 -0.96 -16.93 -18.85
N GLU A 584 -1.29 -17.36 -17.62
CA GLU A 584 -2.03 -18.60 -17.37
C GLU A 584 -3.54 -18.33 -17.46
N LEU A 585 -4.28 -19.36 -17.90
CA LEU A 585 -5.72 -19.25 -18.10
C LEU A 585 -6.46 -19.32 -16.75
N ILE A 586 -7.21 -18.27 -16.42
CA ILE A 586 -8.09 -18.23 -15.24
C ILE A 586 -9.37 -19.02 -15.53
N VAL A 587 -10.07 -18.64 -16.60
CA VAL A 587 -11.35 -19.24 -17.01
C VAL A 587 -11.60 -18.94 -18.50
N GLN A 588 -12.32 -19.84 -19.18
CA GLN A 588 -12.75 -19.62 -20.57
C GLN A 588 -14.23 -19.94 -20.77
N PHE A 589 -14.88 -19.19 -21.66
CA PHE A 589 -16.31 -19.28 -21.95
C PHE A 589 -16.53 -19.55 -23.43
N PHE A 590 -17.52 -20.40 -23.74
CA PHE A 590 -17.97 -20.71 -25.10
C PHE A 590 -19.49 -20.71 -25.15
N GLY A 591 -20.07 -20.45 -26.32
CA GLY A 591 -21.47 -20.79 -26.57
C GLY A 591 -21.66 -22.31 -26.52
N TYR A 592 -22.77 -22.78 -25.94
CA TYR A 592 -23.09 -24.21 -25.95
C TYR A 592 -23.07 -24.78 -27.37
N ARG A 593 -22.44 -25.96 -27.52
CA ARG A 593 -22.44 -26.73 -28.76
C ARG A 593 -22.32 -28.21 -28.48
N LYS A 594 -22.92 -29.04 -29.33
CA LYS A 594 -22.63 -30.48 -29.39
C LYS A 594 -21.58 -30.75 -30.48
N PRO A 595 -20.77 -31.82 -30.37
CA PRO A 595 -19.88 -32.22 -31.45
C PRO A 595 -20.64 -32.36 -32.78
N GLY A 596 -20.12 -31.81 -33.87
CA GLY A 596 -20.78 -31.82 -35.18
C GLY A 596 -21.82 -30.72 -35.40
N ILE A 597 -22.05 -29.83 -34.43
CA ILE A 597 -23.01 -28.72 -34.54
C ILE A 597 -22.27 -27.38 -34.43
N ALA A 598 -22.59 -26.47 -35.35
CA ALA A 598 -22.10 -25.11 -35.33
C ALA A 598 -22.50 -24.38 -34.03
N GLU A 599 -21.68 -23.42 -33.63
CA GLU A 599 -21.91 -22.57 -32.47
C GLU A 599 -23.23 -21.77 -32.59
N LEU A 600 -23.90 -21.57 -31.44
CA LEU A 600 -25.17 -20.85 -31.37
C LEU A 600 -25.05 -19.41 -31.90
N GLU A 601 -25.99 -19.04 -32.78
CA GLU A 601 -26.06 -17.69 -33.33
C GLU A 601 -26.23 -16.62 -32.23
N ARG A 602 -27.08 -16.88 -31.23
CA ARG A 602 -27.28 -15.98 -30.08
C ARG A 602 -26.00 -15.69 -29.29
N TRP A 603 -25.07 -16.64 -29.23
CA TRP A 603 -23.76 -16.41 -28.62
C TRP A 603 -22.90 -15.47 -29.46
N ARG A 604 -22.93 -15.63 -30.79
CA ARG A 604 -22.23 -14.71 -31.72
C ARG A 604 -22.84 -13.32 -31.71
N GLU A 605 -24.16 -13.20 -31.60
CA GLU A 605 -24.85 -11.92 -31.43
C GLU A 605 -24.41 -11.22 -30.14
N ALA A 606 -24.38 -11.94 -29.02
CA ALA A 606 -23.94 -11.40 -27.73
C ALA A 606 -22.48 -10.91 -27.75
N LEU A 607 -21.61 -11.62 -28.48
CA LEU A 607 -20.26 -11.16 -28.76
C LEU A 607 -20.28 -9.89 -29.64
N GLY A 608 -20.92 -9.93 -30.80
CA GLY A 608 -20.93 -8.82 -31.75
C GLY A 608 -21.47 -7.50 -31.19
N SER A 609 -22.46 -7.54 -30.30
CA SER A 609 -23.08 -6.34 -29.71
C SER A 609 -22.26 -5.67 -28.60
N ASN A 610 -21.29 -6.35 -27.99
CA ASN A 610 -20.59 -5.89 -26.78
C ASN A 610 -19.06 -5.81 -26.91
N LEU A 611 -18.49 -6.26 -28.02
CA LEU A 611 -17.05 -6.27 -28.26
C LEU A 611 -16.45 -4.92 -28.68
N LEU A 612 -17.29 -3.91 -28.95
CA LEU A 612 -16.90 -2.54 -29.36
C LEU A 612 -16.99 -1.52 -28.23
#